data_AF-A0A355V1N5-F1
#
_entry.id   AF-A0A355V1N5-F1
#
_cell.length_a   1.000
_cell.length_b   1.000
_cell.length_c   1.000
_cell.angle_alpha   90.00
_cell.angle_beta   90.00
_cell.angle_gamma   90.00
#
_symmetry.space_group_name_H-M   'P 1'
#
loop_
_entity.id
_entity.type
_entity.pdbx_description
1 polymer ?
#
loop_
_entity_poly.entity_id
_entity_poly.type
_entity_poly.pdbx_seq_one_letter_code
_entity_poly.pdbx_strand_id
1 'polypeptide(L)'
;MNDYFDYEKTSYGKFAYKRVQRLRRRGKRRGIDVPYLSYELTKPEKPRMIFIILTIASAVLLAGIIIGIGFLYNYFIKSVTIFDGIGDLFKAVFDPAAFALSAGLSAIPALMVVVAYILLFTLFLLPLGAVIYLYRFVRDVFYMANCSKEEFAKGNIISSRITGLIFAVITATVIFIALLIFMEEPNARLLAGLIYGGILVVLGGLLAVMMIEKTRCGKWFEEIDEFKKSNYLEHERALRRVKGRLKTEKHFFQNLGK
;
A
#
# COMPACT_ATOMS: atom_id res chain seq x y z
N MET A 1 11.77 -33.07 33.61
CA MET A 1 11.28 -31.75 33.14
C MET A 1 10.52 -32.05 31.86
N ASN A 2 9.17 -32.07 31.91
CA ASN A 2 8.35 -32.60 30.81
C ASN A 2 8.65 -31.84 29.52
N ASP A 3 9.03 -32.56 28.48
CA ASP A 3 9.13 -32.09 27.10
C ASP A 3 7.72 -31.71 26.60
N TYR A 4 7.24 -30.55 27.05
CA TYR A 4 6.03 -29.95 26.51
C TYR A 4 6.32 -29.62 25.04
N PHE A 5 5.68 -30.36 24.14
CA PHE A 5 5.72 -30.08 22.73
C PHE A 5 5.21 -28.65 22.49
N ASP A 6 6.07 -27.79 21.93
CA ASP A 6 5.74 -26.39 21.73
C ASP A 6 4.84 -26.22 20.50
N TYR A 7 3.55 -26.43 20.71
CA TYR A 7 2.52 -26.30 19.68
C TYR A 7 2.49 -24.92 19.01
N GLU A 8 3.01 -23.87 19.67
CA GLU A 8 3.09 -22.53 19.09
C GLU A 8 4.14 -22.45 17.99
N LYS A 9 5.26 -23.17 18.16
CA LYS A 9 6.35 -23.21 17.18
C LYS A 9 5.87 -23.82 15.87
N THR A 10 5.11 -24.91 15.94
CA THR A 10 4.47 -25.59 14.79
C THR A 10 3.32 -24.76 14.22
N SER A 11 2.43 -24.25 15.07
CA SER A 11 1.21 -23.53 14.65
C SER A 11 1.45 -22.13 14.06
N TYR A 12 2.45 -21.41 14.54
CA TYR A 12 2.69 -20.01 14.15
C TYR A 12 3.87 -19.83 13.20
N GLY A 13 4.77 -20.81 13.09
CA GLY A 13 6.02 -20.70 12.34
C GLY A 13 7.02 -19.71 12.98
N LYS A 14 8.28 -19.73 12.50
CA LYS A 14 9.44 -19.10 13.18
C LYS A 14 9.26 -17.62 13.55
N PHE A 15 8.69 -16.79 12.65
CA PHE A 15 8.56 -15.35 12.88
C PHE A 15 7.45 -14.99 13.87
N ALA A 16 6.23 -15.51 13.67
CA ALA A 16 5.13 -15.21 14.58
C ALA A 16 5.31 -15.87 15.95
N TYR A 17 5.94 -17.04 16.01
CA TYR A 17 6.38 -17.64 17.27
C TYR A 17 7.26 -16.68 18.08
N LYS A 18 8.34 -16.13 17.48
CA LYS A 18 9.20 -15.14 18.15
C LYS A 18 8.44 -13.88 18.60
N ARG A 19 7.39 -13.48 17.87
CA ARG A 19 6.54 -12.34 18.21
C ARG A 19 5.63 -12.66 19.41
N VAL A 20 4.98 -13.81 19.40
CA VAL A 20 4.12 -14.31 20.49
C VAL A 20 4.93 -14.43 21.79
N GLN A 21 6.11 -15.05 21.73
CA GLN A 21 7.00 -15.17 22.89
C GLN A 21 7.45 -13.81 23.44
N ARG A 22 7.76 -12.84 22.58
CA ARG A 22 8.07 -11.46 23.00
C ARG A 22 6.87 -10.78 23.67
N LEU A 23 5.67 -10.96 23.13
CA LEU A 23 4.44 -10.42 23.73
C LEU A 23 4.14 -11.07 25.07
N ARG A 24 4.27 -12.40 25.18
CA ARG A 24 4.10 -13.13 26.47
C ARG A 24 5.06 -12.59 27.53
N ARG A 25 6.35 -12.46 27.22
CA ARG A 25 7.33 -11.87 28.16
C ARG A 25 6.95 -10.46 28.60
N ARG A 26 6.46 -9.62 27.67
CA ARG A 26 6.00 -8.25 27.98
C ARG A 26 4.69 -8.23 28.78
N GLY A 27 3.79 -9.17 28.53
CA GLY A 27 2.53 -9.35 29.25
C GLY A 27 2.77 -9.79 30.69
N LYS A 28 3.65 -10.79 30.89
CA LYS A 28 4.03 -11.28 32.22
C LYS A 28 4.58 -10.16 33.12
N ARG A 29 5.42 -9.27 32.58
CA ARG A 29 5.91 -8.07 33.30
C ARG A 29 4.80 -7.08 33.71
N ARG A 30 3.60 -7.18 33.12
CA ARG A 30 2.45 -6.28 33.32
C ARG A 30 1.27 -7.00 34.00
N GLY A 31 1.51 -8.18 34.58
CA GLY A 31 0.47 -8.99 35.24
C GLY A 31 -0.57 -9.56 34.28
N ILE A 32 -0.29 -9.63 32.98
CA ILE A 32 -1.17 -10.27 31.99
C ILE A 32 -0.54 -11.61 31.62
N ASP A 33 -1.13 -12.70 32.13
CA ASP A 33 -0.73 -14.03 31.71
C ASP A 33 -1.31 -14.38 30.34
N VAL A 34 -0.49 -15.04 29.52
CA VAL A 34 -0.87 -15.46 28.16
C VAL A 34 -0.72 -16.99 28.13
N PRO A 35 -1.84 -17.75 28.18
CA PRO A 35 -1.78 -19.20 28.22
C PRO A 35 -1.05 -19.75 26.99
N TYR A 36 -0.47 -20.94 27.08
CA TYR A 36 0.13 -21.60 25.92
C TYR A 36 -0.96 -22.25 25.06
N LEU A 37 -0.70 -22.39 23.76
CA LEU A 37 -1.51 -23.29 22.94
C LEU A 37 -1.33 -24.72 23.43
N SER A 38 -2.43 -25.38 23.75
CA SER A 38 -2.44 -26.78 24.19
C SER A 38 -2.49 -27.79 23.04
N TYR A 39 -2.55 -27.30 21.79
CA TYR A 39 -2.73 -28.14 20.61
C TYR A 39 -2.18 -27.47 19.35
N GLU A 40 -1.89 -28.28 18.32
CA GLU A 40 -1.49 -27.76 17.02
C GLU A 40 -2.68 -27.23 16.22
N LEU A 41 -2.59 -25.98 15.79
CA LEU A 41 -3.53 -25.40 14.84
C LEU A 41 -3.11 -25.81 13.42
N THR A 42 -3.66 -26.91 12.92
CA THR A 42 -3.62 -27.30 11.51
C THR A 42 -4.47 -26.34 10.67
N LYS A 43 -3.96 -25.13 10.46
CA LYS A 43 -4.58 -24.10 9.62
C LYS A 43 -4.48 -24.48 8.14
N PRO A 44 -5.48 -24.14 7.29
CA PRO A 44 -5.41 -24.36 5.85
C PRO A 44 -4.09 -23.83 5.26
N GLU A 45 -3.63 -24.50 4.21
CA GLU A 45 -2.43 -24.06 3.52
C GLU A 45 -2.66 -22.71 2.88
N LYS A 46 -1.78 -21.78 3.22
CA LYS A 46 -1.77 -20.46 2.62
C LYS A 46 -1.31 -20.60 1.17
N PRO A 47 -1.99 -19.95 0.19
CA PRO A 47 -1.62 -20.02 -1.21
C PRO A 47 -0.39 -19.15 -1.49
N ARG A 48 0.76 -19.53 -0.91
CA ARG A 48 2.03 -18.78 -0.99
C ARG A 48 2.43 -18.49 -2.43
N MET A 49 2.26 -19.48 -3.31
CA MET A 49 2.50 -19.37 -4.74
C MET A 49 1.70 -18.23 -5.37
N ILE A 50 0.41 -18.08 -5.04
CA ILE A 50 -0.43 -17.03 -5.61
C ILE A 50 0.04 -15.65 -5.14
N PHE A 51 0.43 -15.48 -3.87
CA PHE A 51 1.00 -14.23 -3.39
C PHE A 51 2.35 -13.89 -4.02
N ILE A 52 3.19 -14.89 -4.33
CA ILE A 52 4.45 -14.69 -5.04
C ILE A 52 4.17 -14.23 -6.47
N ILE A 53 3.25 -14.89 -7.18
CA ILE A 53 2.83 -14.50 -8.53
C ILE A 53 2.29 -13.07 -8.53
N LEU A 54 1.41 -12.73 -7.57
CA LEU A 54 0.88 -11.37 -7.41
C LEU A 54 1.97 -10.36 -7.10
N THR A 55 2.98 -10.72 -6.32
CA THR A 55 4.13 -9.84 -6.04
C THR A 55 4.92 -9.57 -7.32
N ILE A 56 5.21 -10.60 -8.12
CA ILE A 56 5.94 -10.47 -9.39
C ILE A 56 5.12 -9.61 -10.37
N ALA A 57 3.83 -9.90 -10.54
CA ALA A 57 2.93 -9.10 -11.38
C ALA A 57 2.88 -7.64 -10.94
N SER A 58 2.85 -7.38 -9.63
CA SER A 58 2.86 -6.02 -9.08
C SER A 58 4.20 -5.31 -9.32
N ALA A 59 5.33 -6.03 -9.30
CA ALA A 59 6.65 -5.47 -9.60
C ALA A 59 6.80 -5.14 -11.09
N VAL A 60 6.26 -5.98 -11.97
CA VAL A 60 6.20 -5.71 -13.42
C VAL A 60 5.32 -4.48 -13.70
N LEU A 61 4.16 -4.37 -13.03
CA LEU A 61 3.32 -3.17 -13.11
C LEU A 61 4.08 -1.92 -12.67
N LEU A 62 4.82 -1.99 -11.57
CA LEU A 62 5.63 -0.88 -11.06
C LEU A 62 6.68 -0.43 -12.08
N ALA A 63 7.36 -1.37 -12.73
CA ALA A 63 8.31 -1.06 -13.80
C ALA A 63 7.61 -0.36 -14.98
N GLY A 64 6.43 -0.83 -15.39
CA GLY A 64 5.63 -0.20 -16.44
C GLY A 64 5.24 1.24 -16.12
N ILE A 65 4.85 1.52 -14.87
CA ILE A 65 4.54 2.89 -14.43
C ILE A 65 5.79 3.78 -14.46
N ILE A 66 6.94 3.28 -13.99
CA ILE A 66 8.20 4.03 -14.03
C ILE A 66 8.58 4.40 -15.47
N ILE A 67 8.44 3.45 -16.41
CA ILE A 67 8.68 3.69 -17.83
C ILE A 67 7.70 4.75 -18.36
N GLY A 68 6.41 4.67 -18.02
CA GLY A 68 5.41 5.65 -18.44
C GLY A 68 5.66 7.06 -17.90
N ILE A 69 6.20 7.19 -16.68
CA ILE A 69 6.65 8.47 -16.13
C ILE A 69 7.80 9.04 -16.98
N GLY A 70 8.71 8.19 -17.45
CA GLY A 70 9.76 8.60 -18.38
C GLY A 70 9.20 9.14 -19.70
N PHE A 71 8.16 8.51 -20.26
CA PHE A 71 7.45 9.02 -21.44
C PHE A 71 6.80 10.38 -21.18
N LEU A 72 6.08 10.52 -20.06
CA LEU A 72 5.48 11.79 -19.64
C LEU A 72 6.52 12.90 -19.47
N TYR A 73 7.67 12.58 -18.87
CA TYR A 73 8.78 13.53 -18.70
C TYR A 73 9.36 13.98 -20.04
N ASN A 74 9.60 13.04 -20.96
CA ASN A 74 10.10 13.35 -22.29
C ASN A 74 9.10 14.17 -23.13
N TYR A 75 7.82 13.83 -23.04
CA TYR A 75 6.74 14.61 -23.68
C TYR A 75 6.68 16.01 -23.10
N PHE A 76 6.76 16.16 -21.77
CA PHE A 76 6.79 17.45 -21.11
C PHE A 76 7.98 18.30 -21.53
N ILE A 77 9.21 17.75 -21.56
CA ILE A 77 10.39 18.47 -22.05
C ILE A 77 10.15 18.95 -23.49
N LYS A 78 9.64 18.08 -24.37
CA LYS A 78 9.34 18.46 -25.76
C LYS A 78 8.28 19.56 -25.84
N SER A 79 7.20 19.47 -25.05
CA SER A 79 6.18 20.50 -24.98
C SER A 79 6.75 21.82 -24.45
N VAL A 80 7.61 21.79 -23.43
CA VAL A 80 8.28 22.98 -22.89
C VAL A 80 9.26 23.60 -23.88
N THR A 81 10.01 22.80 -24.65
CA THR A 81 10.88 23.33 -25.72
C THR A 81 10.08 23.94 -26.88
N ILE A 82 8.85 23.48 -27.13
CA ILE A 82 7.92 24.16 -28.07
C ILE A 82 7.47 25.51 -27.48
N PHE A 83 7.44 25.64 -26.15
CA PHE A 83 7.16 26.89 -25.43
C PHE A 83 8.39 27.78 -25.20
N ASP A 84 9.55 27.53 -25.83
CA ASP A 84 10.67 28.49 -25.81
C ASP A 84 10.24 29.87 -26.37
N GLY A 85 9.21 29.92 -27.24
CA GLY A 85 8.57 31.17 -27.68
C GLY A 85 7.73 31.88 -26.59
N ILE A 86 7.30 31.19 -25.54
CA ILE A 86 6.65 31.80 -24.35
C ILE A 86 7.68 32.43 -23.43
N GLY A 87 8.94 31.98 -23.43
CA GLY A 87 10.04 32.64 -22.72
C GLY A 87 10.28 34.07 -23.21
N ASP A 88 10.17 34.29 -24.52
CA ASP A 88 10.21 35.62 -25.13
C ASP A 88 8.92 36.41 -24.84
N LEU A 89 7.77 35.75 -24.74
CA LEU A 89 6.52 36.35 -24.24
C LEU A 89 6.65 36.78 -22.77
N PHE A 90 7.37 36.03 -21.94
CA PHE A 90 7.69 36.38 -20.55
C PHE A 90 8.60 37.60 -20.49
N LYS A 91 9.65 37.65 -21.31
CA LYS A 91 10.50 38.85 -21.41
C LYS A 91 9.69 40.07 -21.87
N ALA A 92 8.74 39.90 -22.78
CA ALA A 92 7.87 40.98 -23.24
C ALA A 92 6.80 41.39 -22.21
N VAL A 93 6.24 40.44 -21.45
CA VAL A 93 5.22 40.69 -20.41
C VAL A 93 5.84 41.24 -19.12
N PHE A 94 7.09 40.90 -18.81
CA PHE A 94 7.83 41.42 -17.65
C PHE A 94 8.83 42.53 -18.02
N ASP A 95 8.78 43.05 -19.25
CA ASP A 95 9.49 44.28 -19.61
C ASP A 95 8.90 45.44 -18.78
N PRO A 96 9.69 46.10 -17.92
CA PRO A 96 9.21 47.19 -17.07
C PRO A 96 8.55 48.32 -17.88
N ALA A 97 8.97 48.51 -19.14
CA ALA A 97 8.40 49.52 -20.04
C ALA A 97 6.97 49.17 -20.51
N ALA A 98 6.68 47.88 -20.74
CA ALA A 98 5.34 47.40 -21.12
C ALA A 98 4.38 47.32 -19.92
N PHE A 99 4.92 47.07 -18.72
CA PHE A 99 4.16 47.02 -17.46
C PHE A 99 3.67 48.40 -17.01
N ALA A 100 4.41 49.47 -17.30
CA ALA A 100 4.03 50.84 -16.96
C ALA A 100 2.88 51.40 -17.82
N LEU A 101 2.68 50.87 -19.02
CA LEU A 101 1.68 51.36 -19.99
C LEU A 101 0.32 50.64 -19.92
N SER A 102 0.22 49.51 -19.22
CA SER A 102 -1.03 48.74 -19.12
C SER A 102 -1.44 48.50 -17.66
N ALA A 103 -2.10 49.50 -17.07
CA ALA A 103 -2.73 49.35 -15.77
C ALA A 103 -3.74 48.17 -15.78
N GLY A 104 -3.40 47.08 -15.09
CA GLY A 104 -4.35 46.04 -14.64
C GLY A 104 -4.56 44.81 -15.53
N LEU A 105 -4.29 44.85 -16.84
CA LEU A 105 -4.54 43.69 -17.74
C LEU A 105 -3.35 42.73 -17.90
N SER A 106 -2.12 43.15 -17.60
CA SER A 106 -0.89 42.36 -17.83
C SER A 106 -0.65 41.23 -16.80
N ALA A 107 -1.32 41.26 -15.65
CA ALA A 107 -1.15 40.25 -14.60
C ALA A 107 -1.94 38.96 -14.88
N ILE A 108 -3.06 39.03 -15.63
CA ILE A 108 -3.91 37.86 -15.89
C ILE A 108 -3.18 36.80 -16.74
N PRO A 109 -2.47 37.14 -17.84
CA PRO A 109 -1.66 36.19 -18.58
C PRO A 109 -0.56 35.56 -17.73
N ALA A 110 0.16 36.35 -16.93
CA ALA A 110 1.22 35.85 -16.05
C ALA A 110 0.67 34.87 -14.99
N LEU A 111 -0.49 35.19 -14.40
CA LEU A 111 -1.14 34.37 -13.38
C LEU A 111 -1.70 33.06 -13.98
N MET A 112 -2.26 33.11 -15.20
CA MET A 112 -2.68 31.93 -15.97
C MET A 112 -1.51 30.99 -16.28
N VAL A 113 -0.33 31.54 -16.61
CA VAL A 113 0.87 30.72 -16.84
C VAL A 113 1.39 30.12 -15.54
N VAL A 114 1.43 30.87 -14.43
CA VAL A 114 1.79 30.33 -13.10
C VAL A 114 0.83 29.20 -12.70
N VAL A 115 -0.48 29.38 -12.89
CA VAL A 115 -1.49 28.33 -12.63
C VAL A 115 -1.28 27.11 -13.54
N ALA A 116 -0.97 27.31 -14.82
CA ALA A 116 -0.66 26.22 -15.75
C ALA A 116 0.59 25.43 -15.32
N TYR A 117 1.66 26.11 -14.88
CA TYR A 117 2.86 25.46 -14.34
C TYR A 117 2.59 24.70 -13.04
N ILE A 118 1.79 25.27 -12.13
CA ILE A 118 1.38 24.57 -10.90
C ILE A 118 0.54 23.33 -11.25
N LEU A 119 -0.38 23.43 -12.20
CA LEU A 119 -1.17 22.29 -12.69
C LEU A 119 -0.28 21.22 -13.31
N LEU A 120 0.66 21.60 -14.18
CA LEU A 120 1.65 20.69 -14.77
C LEU A 120 2.53 20.00 -13.72
N PHE A 121 3.02 20.75 -12.74
CA PHE A 121 3.82 20.22 -11.64
C PHE A 121 3.00 19.25 -10.77
N THR A 122 1.73 19.59 -10.50
CA THR A 122 0.81 18.75 -9.73
C THR A 122 0.46 17.46 -10.48
N LEU A 123 0.22 17.56 -11.80
CA LEU A 123 0.02 16.43 -12.70
C LEU A 123 1.25 15.51 -12.78
N PHE A 124 2.45 16.03 -12.51
CA PHE A 124 3.70 15.24 -12.44
C PHE A 124 3.93 14.58 -11.08
N LEU A 125 3.52 15.24 -9.98
CA LEU A 125 3.60 14.68 -8.63
C LEU A 125 2.61 13.52 -8.40
N LEU A 126 1.46 13.52 -9.08
CA LEU A 126 0.46 12.46 -9.02
C LEU A 126 1.00 11.06 -9.43
N PRO A 127 1.69 10.91 -10.58
CA PRO A 127 2.38 9.68 -10.99
C PRO A 127 3.44 9.21 -10.00
N LEU A 128 4.22 10.13 -9.42
CA LEU A 128 5.18 9.81 -8.36
C LEU A 128 4.47 9.26 -7.11
N GLY A 129 3.31 9.82 -6.77
CA GLY A 129 2.40 9.27 -5.77
C GLY A 129 2.00 7.82 -6.10
N ALA A 130 1.62 7.55 -7.35
CA ALA A 130 1.27 6.20 -7.80
C ALA A 130 2.41 5.19 -7.59
N VAL A 131 3.65 5.56 -7.90
CA VAL A 131 4.85 4.73 -7.65
C VAL A 131 5.04 4.45 -6.17
N ILE A 132 4.92 5.46 -5.30
CA ILE A 132 5.08 5.29 -3.85
C ILE A 132 4.00 4.37 -3.28
N TYR A 133 2.74 4.57 -3.69
CA TYR A 133 1.63 3.74 -3.23
C TYR A 133 1.73 2.31 -3.78
N LEU A 134 2.13 2.13 -5.04
CA LEU A 134 2.31 0.82 -5.63
C LEU A 134 3.51 0.08 -5.04
N TYR A 135 4.62 0.75 -4.76
CA TYR A 135 5.75 0.17 -4.02
C TYR A 135 5.31 -0.31 -2.62
N ARG A 136 4.56 0.52 -1.89
CA ARG A 136 4.00 0.13 -0.58
C ARG A 136 3.08 -1.08 -0.72
N PHE A 137 2.26 -1.11 -1.76
CA PHE A 137 1.42 -2.25 -2.09
C PHE A 137 2.25 -3.52 -2.36
N VAL A 138 3.25 -3.47 -3.25
CA VAL A 138 4.16 -4.61 -3.54
C VAL A 138 4.80 -5.14 -2.26
N ARG A 139 5.32 -4.25 -1.42
CA ARG A 139 5.94 -4.61 -0.14
C ARG A 139 4.93 -5.30 0.79
N ASP A 140 3.70 -4.80 0.85
CA ASP A 140 2.66 -5.35 1.70
C ASP A 140 2.16 -6.71 1.17
N VAL A 141 2.06 -6.91 -0.16
CA VAL A 141 1.76 -8.21 -0.79
C VAL A 141 2.89 -9.21 -0.55
N PHE A 142 4.15 -8.79 -0.67
CA PHE A 142 5.31 -9.63 -0.36
C PHE A 142 5.37 -10.00 1.12
N TYR A 143 5.06 -9.06 2.02
CA TYR A 143 4.85 -9.33 3.43
C TYR A 143 3.74 -10.37 3.61
N MET A 144 2.64 -10.25 2.86
CA MET A 144 1.57 -11.23 2.86
C MET A 144 1.94 -12.56 2.24
N ALA A 145 2.97 -12.71 1.42
CA ALA A 145 3.48 -14.02 1.05
C ALA A 145 4.17 -14.70 2.26
N ASN A 146 4.88 -13.90 3.06
CA ASN A 146 5.77 -14.38 4.12
C ASN A 146 5.19 -14.32 5.55
N CYS A 147 4.05 -13.65 5.75
CA CYS A 147 3.42 -13.52 7.07
C CYS A 147 2.87 -14.85 7.59
N SER A 148 2.73 -14.97 8.91
CA SER A 148 2.19 -16.20 9.52
C SER A 148 0.69 -16.35 9.24
N LYS A 149 0.21 -17.60 9.28
CA LYS A 149 -1.20 -17.93 9.07
C LYS A 149 -2.15 -17.21 10.05
N GLU A 150 -1.68 -16.87 11.26
CA GLU A 150 -2.43 -16.11 12.26
C GLU A 150 -2.56 -14.62 11.92
N GLU A 151 -1.50 -13.98 11.43
CA GLU A 151 -1.57 -12.58 11.00
C GLU A 151 -2.50 -12.43 9.81
N PHE A 152 -2.47 -13.41 8.91
CA PHE A 152 -3.35 -13.50 7.77
C PHE A 152 -4.82 -13.74 8.18
N ALA A 153 -5.07 -14.68 9.10
CA ALA A 153 -6.42 -14.96 9.64
C ALA A 153 -7.00 -13.81 10.48
N LYS A 154 -6.16 -12.93 11.07
CA LYS A 154 -6.56 -11.64 11.65
C LYS A 154 -6.90 -10.59 10.60
N GLY A 155 -7.42 -11.04 9.45
CA GLY A 155 -7.56 -10.33 8.18
C GLY A 155 -8.19 -8.94 8.24
N ASN A 156 -8.81 -8.53 9.35
CA ASN A 156 -9.33 -7.17 9.53
C ASN A 156 -8.25 -6.06 9.44
N ILE A 157 -7.02 -6.31 9.90
CA ILE A 157 -5.93 -5.31 9.78
C ILE A 157 -5.33 -5.29 8.37
N ILE A 158 -5.27 -6.46 7.75
CA ILE A 158 -4.69 -6.65 6.41
C ILE A 158 -5.67 -6.12 5.35
N SER A 159 -6.96 -6.46 5.46
CA SER A 159 -8.05 -5.93 4.64
C SER A 159 -8.15 -4.42 4.76
N SER A 160 -8.21 -3.84 5.96
CA SER A 160 -8.32 -2.36 6.08
C SER A 160 -7.12 -1.61 5.49
N ARG A 161 -5.88 -2.12 5.68
CA ARG A 161 -4.67 -1.53 5.07
C ARG A 161 -4.64 -1.69 3.55
N ILE A 162 -5.00 -2.88 3.06
CA ILE A 162 -5.07 -3.13 1.62
C ILE A 162 -6.14 -2.28 0.98
N THR A 163 -7.37 -2.26 1.50
CA THR A 163 -8.48 -1.55 0.87
C THR A 163 -8.19 -0.05 0.75
N GLY A 164 -7.60 0.58 1.78
CA GLY A 164 -7.20 1.99 1.71
C GLY A 164 -6.07 2.24 0.69
N LEU A 165 -5.08 1.33 0.60
CA LEU A 165 -4.01 1.43 -0.39
C LEU A 165 -4.51 1.16 -1.81
N ILE A 166 -5.46 0.24 -1.99
CA ILE A 166 -6.08 -0.09 -3.29
C ILE A 166 -6.78 1.12 -3.87
N PHE A 167 -7.62 1.82 -3.08
CA PHE A 167 -8.30 3.02 -3.57
C PHE A 167 -7.30 4.09 -4.01
N ALA A 168 -6.26 4.35 -3.20
CA ALA A 168 -5.22 5.31 -3.55
C ALA A 168 -4.45 4.93 -4.82
N VAL A 169 -4.11 3.64 -4.99
CA VAL A 169 -3.45 3.11 -6.19
C VAL A 169 -4.36 3.23 -7.40
N ILE A 170 -5.64 2.85 -7.30
CA ILE A 170 -6.59 2.95 -8.42
C ILE A 170 -6.73 4.40 -8.87
N THR A 171 -7.02 5.33 -7.95
CA THR A 171 -7.21 6.74 -8.31
C THR A 171 -5.97 7.34 -8.96
N ALA A 172 -4.78 7.11 -8.38
CA ALA A 172 -3.54 7.64 -8.94
C ALA A 172 -3.22 7.03 -10.31
N THR A 173 -3.56 5.75 -10.53
CA THR A 173 -3.22 5.07 -11.78
C THR A 173 -4.24 5.32 -12.89
N VAL A 174 -5.51 5.55 -12.57
CA VAL A 174 -6.52 6.01 -13.55
C VAL A 174 -6.15 7.38 -14.12
N ILE A 175 -5.74 8.32 -13.26
CA ILE A 175 -5.25 9.64 -13.69
C ILE A 175 -4.00 9.47 -14.58
N PHE A 176 -3.07 8.60 -14.19
CA PHE A 176 -1.88 8.32 -14.97
C PHE A 176 -2.18 7.74 -16.37
N ILE A 177 -3.11 6.79 -16.46
CA ILE A 177 -3.57 6.21 -17.73
C ILE A 177 -4.21 7.28 -18.62
N ALA A 178 -5.06 8.16 -18.05
CA ALA A 178 -5.67 9.25 -18.79
C ALA A 178 -4.62 10.20 -19.38
N LEU A 179 -3.58 10.53 -18.60
CA LEU A 179 -2.46 11.34 -19.08
C LEU A 179 -1.66 10.67 -20.19
N LEU A 180 -1.40 9.36 -20.10
CA LEU A 180 -0.71 8.61 -21.15
C LEU A 180 -1.53 8.52 -22.45
N ILE A 181 -2.86 8.40 -22.35
CA ILE A 181 -3.74 8.38 -23.53
C ILE A 181 -3.75 9.74 -24.23
N PHE A 182 -3.71 10.83 -23.46
CA PHE A 182 -3.70 12.21 -23.97
C PHE A 182 -2.45 12.53 -24.80
N MET A 183 -1.34 11.83 -24.61
CA MET A 183 -0.10 12.07 -25.36
C MET A 183 -0.19 11.74 -26.86
N GLU A 184 -1.25 11.05 -27.30
CA GLU A 184 -1.50 10.61 -28.68
C GLU A 184 -0.39 9.72 -29.32
N GLU A 185 0.65 9.37 -28.55
CA GLU A 185 1.73 8.51 -28.99
C GLU A 185 1.30 7.03 -28.94
N PRO A 186 1.50 6.24 -30.02
CA PRO A 186 1.08 4.84 -30.06
C PRO A 186 1.73 3.98 -28.97
N ASN A 187 3.00 4.25 -28.65
CA ASN A 187 3.71 3.58 -27.56
C ASN A 187 3.10 3.89 -26.18
N ALA A 188 2.68 5.14 -25.94
CA ALA A 188 2.05 5.55 -24.70
C ALA A 188 0.65 4.91 -24.54
N ARG A 189 -0.11 4.77 -25.62
CA ARG A 189 -1.41 4.07 -25.62
C ARG A 189 -1.27 2.58 -25.34
N LEU A 190 -0.27 1.93 -25.95
CA LEU A 190 0.01 0.50 -25.72
C LEU A 190 0.46 0.26 -24.27
N LEU A 191 1.31 1.14 -23.74
CA LEU A 191 1.74 1.10 -22.34
C LEU A 191 0.55 1.33 -21.38
N ALA A 192 -0.34 2.27 -21.68
CA ALA A 192 -1.55 2.53 -20.91
C ALA A 192 -2.47 1.29 -20.84
N GLY A 193 -2.66 0.59 -21.97
CA GLY A 193 -3.40 -0.67 -22.02
C GLY A 193 -2.76 -1.78 -21.17
N LEU A 194 -1.43 -1.92 -21.22
CA LEU A 194 -0.68 -2.88 -20.40
C LEU A 194 -0.79 -2.57 -18.90
N ILE A 195 -0.69 -1.30 -18.52
CA ILE A 195 -0.84 -0.86 -17.13
C ILE A 195 -2.27 -1.15 -16.66
N TYR A 196 -3.29 -0.82 -17.46
CA TYR A 196 -4.69 -1.09 -17.12
C TYR A 196 -4.96 -2.59 -16.91
N GLY A 197 -4.51 -3.43 -17.85
CA GLY A 197 -4.64 -4.88 -17.74
C GLY A 197 -3.89 -5.45 -16.53
N GLY A 198 -2.67 -4.96 -16.26
CA GLY A 198 -1.89 -5.38 -15.11
C GLY A 198 -2.55 -5.05 -13.77
N ILE A 199 -3.20 -3.88 -13.65
CA ILE A 199 -3.94 -3.49 -12.45
C ILE A 199 -5.12 -4.42 -12.22
N LEU A 200 -5.90 -4.74 -13.26
CA LEU A 200 -7.04 -5.64 -13.14
C LEU A 200 -6.61 -7.02 -12.65
N VAL A 201 -5.50 -7.55 -13.16
CA VAL A 201 -4.94 -8.85 -12.73
C VAL A 201 -4.46 -8.78 -11.28
N VAL A 202 -3.71 -7.75 -10.92
CA VAL A 202 -3.12 -7.60 -9.57
C VAL A 202 -4.19 -7.37 -8.51
N LEU A 203 -5.08 -6.40 -8.72
CA LEU A 203 -6.12 -6.04 -7.76
C LEU A 203 -7.24 -7.08 -7.73
N GLY A 204 -7.69 -7.54 -8.90
CA GLY A 204 -8.70 -8.60 -9.02
C GLY A 204 -8.21 -9.91 -8.41
N GLY A 205 -6.97 -10.30 -8.69
CA GLY A 205 -6.35 -11.48 -8.10
C GLY A 205 -6.19 -11.37 -6.59
N LEU A 206 -5.78 -10.22 -6.07
CA LEU A 206 -5.66 -10.01 -4.62
C LEU A 206 -7.02 -10.04 -3.90
N LEU A 207 -8.05 -9.41 -4.48
CA LEU A 207 -9.43 -9.47 -3.98
C LEU A 207 -9.95 -10.90 -3.97
N ALA A 208 -9.75 -11.65 -5.07
CA ALA A 208 -10.15 -13.03 -5.18
C ALA A 208 -9.46 -13.91 -4.11
N VAL A 209 -8.15 -13.77 -3.92
CA VAL A 209 -7.41 -14.50 -2.89
C VAL A 209 -7.93 -14.15 -1.50
N MET A 210 -8.16 -12.88 -1.19
CA MET A 210 -8.72 -12.48 0.11
C MET A 210 -10.12 -13.07 0.35
N MET A 211 -10.99 -13.09 -0.66
CA MET A 211 -12.34 -13.67 -0.54
C MET A 211 -12.30 -15.19 -0.35
N ILE A 212 -11.48 -15.88 -1.14
CA ILE A 212 -11.29 -17.34 -1.04
C ILE A 212 -10.75 -17.69 0.34
N GLU A 213 -9.72 -16.97 0.79
CA GLU A 213 -9.10 -17.23 2.07
C GLU A 213 -10.01 -16.88 3.25
N LYS A 214 -10.77 -15.78 3.18
CA LYS A 214 -11.77 -15.45 4.20
C LYS A 214 -12.82 -16.57 4.32
N THR A 215 -13.26 -17.11 3.19
CA THR A 215 -14.23 -18.21 3.14
C THR A 215 -13.63 -19.51 3.69
N ARG A 216 -12.40 -19.86 3.27
CA ARG A 216 -11.69 -21.08 3.73
C ARG A 216 -11.35 -21.03 5.22
N CYS A 217 -10.83 -19.91 5.70
CA CYS A 217 -10.54 -19.72 7.13
C CYS A 217 -11.82 -19.68 7.97
N GLY A 218 -12.93 -19.13 7.43
CA GLY A 218 -14.23 -19.15 8.09
C GLY A 218 -14.73 -20.57 8.32
N LYS A 219 -14.83 -21.36 7.24
CA LYS A 219 -15.25 -22.78 7.31
C LYS A 219 -14.36 -23.60 8.24
N TRP A 220 -13.04 -23.48 8.10
CA TRP A 220 -12.10 -24.14 9.00
C TRP A 220 -12.34 -23.77 10.47
N PHE A 221 -12.61 -22.50 10.78
CA PHE A 221 -12.85 -22.06 12.15
C PHE A 221 -14.18 -22.56 12.74
N GLU A 222 -15.18 -22.80 11.89
CA GLU A 222 -16.44 -23.43 12.26
C GLU A 222 -16.29 -24.95 12.48
N GLU A 223 -15.41 -25.60 11.72
CA GLU A 223 -15.12 -27.05 11.79
C GLU A 223 -14.14 -27.44 12.92
N ILE A 224 -13.43 -26.48 13.52
CA ILE A 224 -12.57 -26.75 14.68
C ILE A 224 -13.42 -27.13 15.89
N ASP A 225 -12.99 -28.20 16.57
CA ASP A 225 -13.53 -28.62 17.86
C ASP A 225 -13.63 -27.46 18.88
N GLU A 226 -14.76 -27.38 19.58
CA GLU A 226 -15.12 -26.21 20.38
C GLU A 226 -14.13 -25.95 21.54
N PHE A 227 -13.52 -27.03 22.08
CA PHE A 227 -12.46 -26.93 23.08
C PHE A 227 -11.20 -26.24 22.51
N LYS A 228 -10.75 -26.70 21.34
CA LYS A 228 -9.60 -26.10 20.63
C LYS A 228 -9.89 -24.63 20.34
N LYS A 229 -11.06 -24.35 19.74
CA LYS A 229 -11.51 -23.00 19.40
C LYS A 229 -11.51 -22.07 20.61
N SER A 230 -12.04 -22.51 21.75
CA SER A 230 -12.04 -21.76 23.00
C SER A 230 -10.62 -21.43 23.49
N ASN A 231 -9.74 -22.43 23.54
CA ASN A 231 -8.34 -22.24 23.96
C ASN A 231 -7.60 -21.25 23.06
N TYR A 232 -7.77 -21.35 21.72
CA TYR A 232 -7.19 -20.38 20.80
C TYR A 232 -7.76 -18.98 20.97
N LEU A 233 -9.08 -18.83 21.12
CA LEU A 233 -9.70 -17.53 21.34
C LEU A 233 -9.23 -16.90 22.65
N GLU A 234 -9.04 -17.68 23.70
CA GLU A 234 -8.53 -17.20 24.98
C GLU A 234 -7.07 -16.74 24.88
N HIS A 235 -6.21 -17.56 24.28
CA HIS A 235 -4.83 -17.21 23.96
C HIS A 235 -4.76 -15.89 23.17
N GLU A 236 -5.59 -15.77 22.15
CA GLU A 236 -5.68 -14.59 21.29
C GLU A 236 -6.20 -13.34 22.01
N ARG A 237 -7.23 -13.49 22.86
CA ARG A 237 -7.74 -12.41 23.71
C ARG A 237 -6.67 -11.92 24.68
N ALA A 238 -5.90 -12.82 25.28
CA ALA A 238 -4.79 -12.46 26.16
C ALA A 238 -3.70 -11.69 25.40
N LEU A 239 -3.28 -12.16 24.22
CA LEU A 239 -2.33 -11.44 23.36
C LEU A 239 -2.83 -10.05 22.95
N ARG A 240 -4.13 -9.90 22.64
CA ARG A 240 -4.73 -8.59 22.35
C ARG A 240 -4.70 -7.65 23.55
N ARG A 241 -5.01 -8.14 24.76
CA ARG A 241 -4.93 -7.35 26.00
C ARG A 241 -3.51 -6.81 26.22
N VAL A 242 -2.49 -7.65 26.04
CA VAL A 242 -1.08 -7.21 26.11
C VAL A 242 -0.78 -6.12 25.08
N LYS A 243 -1.19 -6.31 23.82
CA LYS A 243 -0.97 -5.31 22.76
C LYS A 243 -1.69 -3.99 23.04
N GLY A 244 -2.94 -4.05 23.52
CA GLY A 244 -3.72 -2.87 23.88
C GLY A 244 -3.02 -2.04 24.95
N ARG A 245 -2.60 -2.68 26.04
CA ARG A 245 -1.87 -2.02 27.14
C ARG A 245 -0.55 -1.39 26.68
N LEU A 246 0.22 -2.10 25.85
CA LEU A 246 1.44 -1.56 25.24
C LEU A 246 1.19 -0.33 24.36
N LYS A 247 0.06 -0.29 23.64
CA LYS A 247 -0.30 0.86 22.81
C LYS A 247 -0.67 2.06 23.67
N THR A 248 -1.45 1.85 24.73
CA THR A 248 -1.81 2.90 25.69
C THR A 248 -0.58 3.48 26.39
N GLU A 249 0.33 2.64 26.87
CA GLU A 249 1.62 3.08 27.45
C GLU A 249 2.43 3.89 26.46
N LYS A 250 2.56 3.44 25.20
CA LYS A 250 3.28 4.18 24.17
C LYS A 250 2.69 5.57 23.94
N HIS A 251 1.36 5.68 23.85
CA HIS A 251 0.70 6.98 23.70
C HIS A 251 0.86 7.87 24.93
N PHE A 252 0.79 7.29 26.13
CA PHE A 252 1.03 8.01 27.38
C PHE A 252 2.45 8.60 27.44
N PHE A 253 3.48 7.80 27.14
CA PHE A 253 4.86 8.30 27.11
C PHE A 253 5.13 9.28 25.96
N GLN A 254 4.45 9.13 24.81
CA GLN A 254 4.54 10.11 23.72
C GLN A 254 3.91 11.46 24.08
N ASN A 255 2.90 11.47 24.96
CA ASN A 255 2.24 12.69 25.42
C ASN A 255 2.96 13.35 26.61
N LEU A 256 3.76 12.61 27.38
CA LEU A 256 4.61 13.16 28.44
C LEU A 256 5.93 13.75 27.94
N GLY A 257 6.36 13.38 26.73
CA GLY A 257 7.58 13.90 26.09
C GLY A 257 7.36 15.12 25.19
N LYS A 258 6.13 15.66 25.18
CA LYS A 258 5.77 16.96 24.58
C LYS A 258 5.41 17.92 25.69
#